data_AF-A0A1F0MU76-F1
#
_entry.id   AF-A0A1F0MU76-F1
#
_cell.length_a   1.000
_cell.length_b   1.000
_cell.length_c   1.000
_cell.angle_alpha   90.00
_cell.angle_beta   90.00
_cell.angle_gamma   90.00
#
_symmetry.space_group_name_H-M   'P 1'
#
loop_
_entity.id
_entity.type
_entity.pdbx_description
1 polymer ?
#
loop_
_entity_poly.entity_id
_entity_poly.type
_entity_poly.pdbx_seq_one_letter_code
_entity_poly.pdbx_strand_id
1 'polypeptide(L)'
;MKLNTDLKAGVATRSDLGPAAADRADWIVWALVDIESFSPRLLLDAPLYLSPKHAAPERLHAGTLLLGVPLGQFPGADLDGVDPRHPGNASVTPTAPLKLSDVACIVGVERATVRRAQDALRDTELSPQFHTTPELF
;
A
#
# COMPACT_ATOMS: atom_id res chain seq x y z
N MET A 1 1.60 -14.43 -4.33
CA MET A 1 0.36 -13.82 -3.79
C MET A 1 -0.42 -13.16 -4.92
N LYS A 2 -1.75 -13.13 -4.87
CA LYS A 2 -2.58 -12.36 -5.81
C LYS A 2 -3.11 -11.13 -5.07
N LEU A 3 -2.95 -9.94 -5.64
CA LEU A 3 -3.56 -8.73 -5.11
C LEU A 3 -4.97 -8.63 -5.69
N ASN A 4 -5.99 -8.64 -4.82
CA ASN A 4 -7.36 -8.40 -5.23
C ASN A 4 -7.72 -6.95 -4.91
N THR A 5 -8.25 -6.23 -5.89
CA THR A 5 -8.51 -4.78 -5.77
C THR A 5 -9.97 -4.47 -6.03
N ASP A 6 -10.60 -3.69 -5.14
CA ASP A 6 -11.84 -2.99 -5.44
C ASP A 6 -11.45 -1.62 -5.98
N LEU A 7 -11.45 -1.50 -7.31
CA LEU A 7 -11.01 -0.28 -7.99
C LEU A 7 -11.95 0.90 -7.73
N LYS A 8 -13.23 0.66 -7.41
CA LYS A 8 -14.17 1.74 -7.08
C LYS A 8 -13.82 2.30 -5.71
N ALA A 9 -13.68 1.44 -4.72
CA ALA A 9 -13.31 1.82 -3.35
C ALA A 9 -11.83 2.22 -3.22
N GLY A 10 -10.97 1.84 -4.17
CA GLY A 10 -9.52 2.07 -4.10
C GLY A 10 -8.87 1.32 -2.95
N VAL A 11 -9.33 0.10 -2.69
CA VAL A 11 -8.85 -0.79 -1.60
C VAL A 11 -8.28 -2.06 -2.22
N ALA A 12 -7.28 -2.65 -1.56
CA ALA A 12 -6.76 -3.94 -1.94
C ALA A 12 -6.64 -4.89 -0.74
N THR A 13 -6.59 -6.18 -1.05
CA THR A 13 -6.43 -7.27 -0.08
C THR A 13 -5.64 -8.42 -0.69
N ARG A 14 -4.98 -9.22 0.17
CA ARG A 14 -4.32 -10.48 -0.22
C ARG A 14 -5.30 -11.64 -0.45
N SER A 15 -6.52 -11.50 0.05
CA SER A 15 -7.59 -12.51 0.05
C SER A 15 -8.78 -12.03 -0.77
N ASP A 16 -9.85 -12.81 -0.82
CA ASP A 16 -11.02 -12.50 -1.65
C ASP A 16 -11.77 -11.26 -1.14
N LEU A 17 -12.16 -10.39 -2.07
CA LEU A 17 -13.01 -9.22 -1.85
C LEU A 17 -14.50 -9.61 -1.76
N GLY A 18 -14.82 -10.62 -0.94
CA GLY A 18 -16.18 -11.05 -0.64
C GLY A 18 -17.03 -9.94 0.02
N PRO A 19 -18.32 -10.22 0.34
CA PRO A 19 -19.29 -9.18 0.69
C PRO A 19 -18.96 -8.28 1.88
N ALA A 20 -18.00 -8.68 2.71
CA ALA A 20 -17.15 -7.81 3.49
C ALA A 20 -15.77 -8.49 3.44
N ALA A 21 -14.69 -7.77 3.18
CA ALA A 21 -13.35 -8.35 3.14
C ALA A 21 -13.07 -9.06 4.47
N ALA A 22 -13.26 -10.39 4.48
CA ALA A 22 -13.67 -11.14 5.67
C ALA A 22 -12.56 -11.25 6.71
N ASP A 23 -11.32 -11.14 6.26
CA ASP A 23 -10.15 -11.01 7.12
C ASP A 23 -9.53 -9.62 6.95
N ARG A 24 -9.64 -8.81 8.00
CA ARG A 24 -9.02 -7.47 8.04
C ARG A 24 -7.50 -7.54 8.05
N ALA A 25 -6.92 -8.62 8.56
CA ALA A 25 -5.47 -8.79 8.57
C ALA A 25 -4.88 -8.82 7.15
N ASP A 26 -5.70 -9.19 6.15
CA ASP A 26 -5.32 -9.23 4.74
C ASP A 26 -5.54 -7.92 3.98
N TRP A 27 -6.16 -6.92 4.60
CA TRP A 27 -6.33 -5.60 3.98
C TRP A 27 -4.97 -4.95 3.77
N ILE A 28 -4.79 -4.31 2.62
CA ILE A 28 -3.57 -3.56 2.32
C ILE A 28 -3.80 -2.11 2.68
N VAL A 29 -2.94 -1.58 3.55
CA VAL A 29 -2.78 -0.15 3.79
C VAL A 29 -1.53 0.36 3.10
N TRP A 30 -1.57 1.60 2.64
CA TRP A 30 -0.63 2.13 1.66
C TRP A 30 0.16 3.29 2.23
N ALA A 31 1.49 3.17 2.23
CA ALA A 31 2.38 4.32 2.37
C ALA A 31 2.53 5.00 1.00
N LEU A 32 2.47 6.33 0.97
CA LEU A 32 2.72 7.12 -0.24
C LEU A 32 4.16 7.61 -0.19
N VAL A 33 4.96 7.21 -1.16
CA VAL A 33 6.40 7.49 -1.22
C VAL A 33 6.75 8.04 -2.59
N ASP A 34 7.50 9.14 -2.63
CA ASP A 34 8.06 9.63 -3.88
C ASP A 34 9.23 8.74 -4.34
N ILE A 35 9.27 8.38 -5.62
CA ILE A 35 10.34 7.57 -6.20
C ILE A 35 11.74 8.14 -5.95
N GLU A 36 11.90 9.47 -5.87
CA GLU A 36 13.18 10.12 -5.58
C GLU A 36 13.63 9.90 -4.13
N SER A 37 12.70 9.61 -3.21
CA SER A 37 12.99 9.27 -1.81
C SER A 37 13.04 7.75 -1.56
N PHE A 38 12.68 6.94 -2.55
CA PHE A 38 12.63 5.49 -2.42
C PHE A 38 14.04 4.88 -2.33
N SER A 39 14.29 4.10 -1.29
CA SER A 39 15.54 3.36 -1.12
C SER A 39 15.35 2.10 -0.29
N PRO A 40 16.25 1.10 -0.38
CA PRO A 40 16.19 -0.12 0.43
C PRO A 40 16.16 0.11 1.95
N ARG A 41 16.62 1.27 2.42
CA ARG A 41 16.72 1.65 3.84
C ARG A 41 15.56 2.51 4.31
N LEU A 42 14.56 2.75 3.45
CA LEU A 42 13.39 3.54 3.78
C LEU A 42 12.65 2.92 4.97
N LEU A 43 12.24 3.80 5.89
CA LEU A 43 11.35 3.47 6.99
C LEU A 43 10.00 4.13 6.74
N LEU A 44 8.92 3.43 7.09
CA LEU A 44 7.55 3.92 6.97
C LEU A 44 7.05 4.31 8.37
N ASP A 45 7.08 5.60 8.68
CA ASP A 45 6.68 6.19 9.96
C ASP A 45 5.48 7.16 9.83
N ALA A 46 4.95 7.29 8.61
CA ALA A 46 3.78 8.10 8.30
C ALA A 46 2.48 7.28 8.30
N PRO A 47 1.31 7.93 8.31
CA PRO A 47 0.03 7.24 8.17
C PRO A 47 -0.04 6.40 6.88
N LEU A 48 -0.54 5.17 7.02
CA LEU A 48 -0.83 4.24 5.94
C LEU A 48 -2.32 4.26 5.67
N TYR A 49 -2.72 4.57 4.44
CA TYR A 49 -4.13 4.78 4.07
C TYR A 49 -4.74 3.49 3.56
N LEU A 50 -5.99 3.21 3.91
CA LEU A 50 -6.75 2.11 3.30
C LEU A 50 -7.07 2.41 1.83
N SER A 51 -7.34 3.68 1.52
CA SER A 51 -7.56 4.15 0.15
C SER A 51 -6.89 5.50 -0.12
N PRO A 52 -5.66 5.50 -0.69
CA PRO A 52 -4.92 6.72 -1.03
C PRO A 52 -5.69 7.70 -1.89
N LYS A 53 -6.37 7.22 -2.94
CA LYS A 53 -7.11 8.08 -3.88
C LYS A 53 -8.27 8.84 -3.26
N HIS A 54 -8.78 8.38 -2.11
CA HIS A 54 -9.83 9.07 -1.37
C HIS A 54 -9.26 9.91 -0.23
N ALA A 55 -8.22 9.40 0.45
CA ALA A 55 -7.67 10.03 1.64
C ALA A 55 -6.68 11.17 1.34
N ALA A 56 -5.93 11.06 0.25
CA ALA A 56 -4.86 11.98 -0.12
C ALA A 56 -4.64 12.07 -1.65
N PRO A 57 -5.68 12.31 -2.47
CA PRO A 57 -5.56 12.37 -3.93
C PRO A 57 -4.54 13.42 -4.41
N GLU A 58 -4.37 14.53 -3.67
CA GLU A 58 -3.41 15.59 -3.99
C GLU A 58 -1.95 15.15 -3.90
N ARG A 59 -1.68 14.02 -3.23
CA ARG A 59 -0.34 13.42 -3.08
C ARG A 59 -0.05 12.35 -4.12
N LEU A 60 -0.99 12.04 -5.00
CA LEU A 60 -0.90 10.99 -5.99
C LEU A 60 -0.50 11.59 -7.34
N HIS A 61 0.69 11.21 -7.82
CA HIS A 61 1.22 11.63 -9.12
C HIS A 61 2.06 10.51 -9.75
N ALA A 62 2.53 10.72 -10.98
CA ALA A 62 3.29 9.70 -11.74
C ALA A 62 4.57 9.21 -11.04
N GLY A 63 5.16 10.05 -10.18
CA GLY A 63 6.35 9.74 -9.37
C GLY A 63 6.05 9.06 -8.04
N THR A 64 4.78 8.92 -7.66
CA THR A 64 4.39 8.30 -6.38
C THR A 64 4.36 6.78 -6.49
N LEU A 65 4.92 6.13 -5.48
CA LEU A 65 4.78 4.70 -5.20
C LEU A 65 3.83 4.51 -4.02
N LEU A 66 2.92 3.53 -4.15
CA LEU A 66 2.12 3.00 -3.05
C LEU A 66 2.80 1.73 -2.53
N LEU A 67 3.28 1.79 -1.29
CA LEU A 67 3.91 0.65 -0.60
C LEU A 67 2.84 -0.02 0.26
N GLY A 68 2.41 -1.20 -0.15
CA GLY A 68 1.33 -1.95 0.44
C GLY A 68 1.80 -2.84 1.59
N VAL A 69 1.27 -2.57 2.77
CA VAL A 69 1.50 -3.35 3.99
C VAL A 69 0.18 -4.01 4.40
N PRO A 70 0.12 -5.34 4.48
CA PRO A 70 -0.97 -6.05 5.14
C PRO A 70 -1.22 -5.54 6.57
N LEU A 71 -2.46 -5.18 6.88
CA LEU A 71 -2.85 -4.60 8.17
C LEU A 71 -2.43 -5.49 9.35
N GLY A 72 -2.48 -6.81 9.18
CA GLY A 72 -2.09 -7.77 10.21
C GLY A 72 -0.59 -7.87 10.51
N GLN A 73 0.27 -7.14 9.79
CA GLN A 73 1.73 -7.23 9.97
C GLN A 73 2.29 -6.34 11.08
N PHE A 74 1.54 -5.37 11.60
CA PHE A 74 2.03 -4.53 12.69
C PHE A 74 1.00 -4.36 13.82
N PRO A 75 1.45 -4.43 15.08
CA PRO A 75 0.56 -4.41 16.23
C PRO A 75 -0.09 -3.03 16.42
N GLY A 76 -1.38 -3.04 16.76
CA GLY A 76 -2.16 -1.83 16.98
C GLY A 76 -2.72 -1.18 15.72
N ALA A 77 -2.51 -1.79 14.54
CA ALA A 77 -3.17 -1.40 13.31
C ALA A 77 -4.64 -1.81 13.35
N ASP A 78 -5.52 -0.87 13.66
CA ASP A 78 -6.96 -1.14 13.73
C ASP A 78 -7.76 -0.13 12.90
N LEU A 79 -8.67 -0.66 12.10
CA LEU A 79 -9.65 0.06 11.29
C LEU A 79 -11.06 -0.41 11.67
N ASP A 80 -11.29 -0.57 12.97
CA ASP A 80 -12.56 -0.98 13.53
C ASP A 80 -13.70 -0.06 13.07
N GLY A 81 -14.79 -0.68 12.62
CA GLY A 81 -15.96 0.03 12.09
C GLY A 81 -15.81 0.61 10.68
N VAL A 82 -14.63 0.50 10.04
CA VAL A 82 -14.44 0.94 8.66
C VAL A 82 -15.11 -0.03 7.69
N ASP A 83 -15.97 0.50 6.82
CA ASP A 83 -16.48 -0.22 5.65
C ASP A 83 -15.45 -0.11 4.50
N PRO A 84 -14.82 -1.20 4.05
CA PRO A 84 -13.83 -1.15 2.97
C PRO A 84 -14.43 -0.74 1.62
N ARG A 85 -15.76 -0.73 1.45
CA ARG A 85 -16.42 -0.18 0.25
C ARG A 85 -16.57 1.33 0.27
N HIS A 86 -16.49 1.93 1.46
CA HIS A 86 -16.56 3.37 1.69
C HIS A 86 -15.43 3.82 2.64
N PRO A 87 -14.16 3.61 2.26
CA PRO A 87 -13.03 3.75 3.16
C PRO A 87 -12.75 5.21 3.58
N GLY A 88 -13.24 6.20 2.82
CA GLY A 88 -13.05 7.61 3.12
C GLY A 88 -11.57 7.96 3.30
N ASN A 89 -11.24 8.59 4.44
CA ASN A 89 -9.88 8.93 4.83
C ASN A 89 -9.26 7.94 5.85
N ALA A 90 -9.81 6.73 5.95
CA ALA A 90 -9.34 5.71 6.89
C ALA A 90 -7.83 5.44 6.73
N SER A 91 -7.12 5.55 7.84
CA SER A 91 -5.67 5.35 7.90
C SER A 91 -5.26 4.83 9.27
N VAL A 92 -4.09 4.20 9.31
CA VAL A 92 -3.45 3.70 10.52
C VAL A 92 -2.02 4.23 10.57
N THR A 93 -1.57 4.62 11.75
CA THR A 93 -0.17 5.01 11.96
C THR A 93 0.53 3.90 12.71
N PRO A 94 1.65 3.37 12.21
CA PRO A 94 2.36 2.29 12.89
C PRO A 94 2.95 2.81 14.21
N THR A 95 2.91 2.00 15.26
CA THR A 95 3.43 2.37 16.59
C THR A 95 4.96 2.41 16.65
N ALA A 96 5.63 1.80 15.67
CA ALA A 96 7.06 1.91 15.40
C ALA A 96 7.29 1.94 13.88
N PRO A 97 8.36 2.58 13.39
CA PRO A 97 8.63 2.66 11.94
C PRO A 97 8.73 1.26 11.31
N LEU A 98 7.97 1.03 10.24
CA LEU A 98 8.01 -0.23 9.49
C LEU A 98 9.17 -0.23 8.50
N LYS A 99 9.69 -1.40 8.19
CA LYS A 99 10.77 -1.60 7.21
C LYS A 99 10.19 -2.04 5.87
N LEU A 100 10.97 -1.92 4.80
CA LEU A 100 10.57 -2.49 3.51
C LEU A 100 10.38 -4.01 3.51
N SER A 101 10.94 -4.74 4.49
CA SER A 101 10.66 -6.17 4.67
C SER A 101 9.21 -6.46 5.05
N ASP A 102 8.49 -5.46 5.57
CA ASP A 102 7.07 -5.55 5.92
C ASP A 102 6.18 -5.23 4.71
N VAL A 103 6.73 -4.70 3.62
CA VAL A 103 5.98 -4.35 2.41
C VAL A 103 5.73 -5.59 1.56
N ALA A 104 4.46 -5.93 1.32
CA ALA A 104 4.08 -7.07 0.49
C ALA A 104 4.04 -6.72 -1.00
N CYS A 105 3.71 -5.48 -1.35
CA CYS A 105 3.67 -5.03 -2.74
C CYS A 105 3.99 -3.54 -2.90
N ILE A 106 4.48 -3.19 -4.09
CA ILE A 106 4.76 -1.82 -4.52
C ILE A 106 3.98 -1.55 -5.80
N VAL A 107 3.21 -0.48 -5.82
CA VAL A 107 2.38 -0.09 -6.95
C VAL A 107 2.74 1.31 -7.40
N GLY A 108 2.79 1.53 -8.72
CA GLY A 108 2.93 2.86 -9.31
C GLY A 108 1.89 3.08 -10.42
N VAL A 109 1.67 4.35 -10.78
CA VAL A 109 0.86 4.71 -11.95
C VAL A 109 1.52 4.24 -13.24
N GLU A 110 2.84 4.44 -13.34
CA GLU A 110 3.59 4.22 -14.56
C GLU A 110 4.62 3.10 -14.42
N ARG A 111 4.79 2.33 -15.50
CA ARG A 111 5.77 1.25 -15.57
C ARG A 111 7.21 1.73 -15.32
N ALA A 112 7.55 2.95 -15.75
CA ALA A 112 8.88 3.51 -15.55
C ALA A 112 9.21 3.70 -14.05
N THR A 113 8.27 4.25 -13.29
CA THR A 113 8.40 4.44 -11.84
C THR A 113 8.52 3.10 -11.10
N VAL A 114 7.67 2.13 -11.46
CA VAL A 114 7.73 0.78 -10.88
C VAL A 114 9.06 0.09 -11.20
N ARG A 115 9.57 0.24 -12.44
CA ARG A 115 10.87 -0.33 -12.84
C ARG A 115 12.03 0.29 -12.06
N ARG A 116 12.01 1.60 -11.82
CA ARG A 116 13.02 2.26 -10.97
C ARG A 116 13.02 1.68 -9.55
N ALA A 117 11.85 1.43 -8.98
CA ALA A 117 11.73 0.80 -7.67
C ALA A 117 12.27 -0.65 -7.68
N GLN A 118 11.97 -1.42 -8.73
CA GLN A 118 12.53 -2.77 -8.93
C GLN A 118 14.06 -2.75 -9.00
N ASP A 119 14.63 -1.87 -9.82
CA ASP A 119 16.07 -1.75 -10.00
C ASP A 119 16.77 -1.34 -8.68
N ALA A 120 16.13 -0.49 -7.88
CA ALA A 120 16.64 -0.09 -6.57
C ALA A 120 16.67 -1.24 -5.53
N LEU A 121 15.82 -2.26 -5.69
CA LEU A 121 15.75 -3.42 -4.81
C LEU A 121 16.47 -4.67 -5.35
N ARG A 122 17.00 -4.63 -6.58
CA ARG A 122 17.53 -5.82 -7.29
C ARG A 122 18.60 -6.59 -6.53
N ASP A 123 19.47 -5.88 -5.81
CA ASP A 123 20.61 -6.47 -5.09
C ASP A 123 20.33 -6.62 -3.59
N THR A 124 19.05 -6.74 -3.22
CA THR A 124 18.59 -6.90 -1.83
C THR A 124 17.83 -8.20 -1.66
N GLU A 125 17.70 -8.67 -0.41
CA GLU A 125 16.86 -9.82 -0.07
C GLU A 125 15.35 -9.49 -0.07
N LEU A 126 14.97 -8.25 -0.39
CA LEU A 126 13.58 -7.81 -0.40
C LEU A 126 12.87 -8.29 -1.66
N SER A 127 11.70 -8.89 -1.50
CA SER A 127 10.93 -9.46 -2.61
C SER A 127 9.45 -9.05 -2.62
N PRO A 128 9.12 -7.73 -2.58
CA PRO A 128 7.74 -7.30 -2.75
C PRO A 128 7.25 -7.61 -4.16
N GLN A 129 5.94 -7.76 -4.32
CA GLN A 129 5.34 -7.82 -5.65
C GLN A 129 5.25 -6.44 -6.26
N PHE A 130 5.44 -6.32 -7.57
CA PHE A 130 5.35 -5.05 -8.27
C PHE A 130 4.16 -5.04 -9.21
N HIS A 131 3.37 -3.97 -9.15
CA HIS A 131 2.20 -3.80 -10.01
C HIS A 131 2.18 -2.40 -10.62
N THR A 132 1.60 -2.29 -11.80
CA THR A 132 1.24 -1.00 -12.42
C THR A 132 -0.27 -0.94 -12.45
N THR A 133 -0.85 -0.08 -11.63
CA THR A 133 -2.31 -0.01 -11.42
C THR A 133 -2.72 1.46 -11.26
N PRO A 134 -2.88 2.19 -12.39
CA PRO A 134 -3.30 3.59 -12.37
C PRO A 134 -4.60 3.83 -11.61
N GLU A 135 -5.47 2.84 -11.54
CA GLU A 135 -6.82 2.93 -10.95
C GLU A 135 -6.81 3.02 -9.40
N LEU A 136 -5.65 2.81 -8.77
CA LEU A 136 -5.44 3.06 -7.35
C LEU A 136 -5.04 4.51 -7.04
N PHE A 137 -4.83 5.33 -8.07
CA PHE A 137 -4.49 6.75 -8.01
C PHE A 137 -5.71 7.58 -8.42
#